data_AF-A0A0A7IBP2-F1
#
_entry.id   AF-A0A0A7IBP2-F1
#
_cell.length_a   1.000
_cell.length_b   1.000
_cell.length_c   1.000
_cell.angle_alpha   90.00
_cell.angle_beta   90.00
_cell.angle_gamma   90.00
#
_symmetry.space_group_name_H-M   'P 1'
#
loop_
_entity.id
_entity.type
_entity.pdbx_description
1 polymer ?
#
loop_
_entity_poly.entity_id
_entity_poly.type
_entity_poly.pdbx_seq_one_letter_code
_entity_poly.pdbx_strand_id
1 'polypeptide(L)'
;MGSDQTMTTAPHLVLSMDTGIDDALALAYLVAAGARIDGVSATYGNVLQQQAERNTRMLLDMLGRPDIPVAAGARHPSWAKYFVADAGCARFHGNDGLGDLQTAGAEGPAQSPAPATAPGCVEASTGSGIVELTAARIEALARQGHTVSVGGYPVGDPHCALPAMPGFFAHTGIAAPELPKHPDGDCPPVTEGARMIVDAAREYGHDLTIVATGPLTDVDTALRADPDAVSRARIVFMGGTLTQEGNCYDLVCETNVLQDPQAADRVLRAHADTTMVGLDVTHRCLFGDADVAQWTAAATAGSCRIASLLAGIAGFSIRANRESDPIFAAGMPLHDPLAAAVAIDPGLVSTLDLPMIVETRTGDGSGVRGRMIGNPRGVVDNAPPVHVALGVDGDGFVRRFTDTIRGFLASIG
;
A
#
# COMPACT_ATOMS: atom_id res chain seq x y z
N MET A 1 -11.62 46.67 -6.67
CA MET A 1 -11.73 45.45 -7.48
C MET A 1 -11.30 44.32 -6.58
N GLY A 2 -12.27 43.55 -6.07
CA GLY A 2 -12.00 42.44 -5.17
C GLY A 2 -11.24 41.36 -5.93
N SER A 3 -10.13 40.92 -5.37
CA SER A 3 -9.44 39.71 -5.81
C SER A 3 -10.34 38.53 -5.51
N ASP A 4 -10.91 37.96 -6.55
CA ASP A 4 -11.54 36.64 -6.54
C ASP A 4 -10.42 35.63 -6.25
N GLN A 5 -10.19 35.35 -4.97
CA GLN A 5 -9.46 34.14 -4.59
C GLN A 5 -10.40 33.00 -4.97
N THR A 6 -10.14 32.38 -6.12
CA THR A 6 -10.72 31.09 -6.47
C THR A 6 -10.49 30.17 -5.28
N MET A 7 -11.53 29.90 -4.50
CA MET A 7 -11.51 28.81 -3.54
C MET A 7 -11.25 27.56 -4.35
N THR A 8 -10.01 27.10 -4.40
CA THR A 8 -9.68 25.79 -4.93
C THR A 8 -10.43 24.79 -4.06
N THR A 9 -11.51 24.23 -4.59
CA THR A 9 -12.27 23.17 -3.93
C THR A 9 -11.31 22.03 -3.63
N ALA A 10 -11.40 21.47 -2.42
CA ALA A 10 -10.56 20.32 -2.04
C ALA A 10 -10.69 19.20 -3.10
N PRO A 11 -9.57 18.56 -3.50
CA PRO A 11 -9.59 17.55 -4.55
C PRO A 11 -10.46 16.37 -4.15
N HIS A 12 -11.07 15.73 -5.15
CA HIS A 12 -11.73 14.43 -4.99
C HIS A 12 -10.66 13.35 -4.83
N LEU A 13 -10.83 12.45 -3.86
CA LEU A 13 -9.88 11.37 -3.59
C LEU A 13 -10.52 10.00 -3.77
N VAL A 14 -9.89 9.15 -4.56
CA VAL A 14 -10.14 7.69 -4.53
C VAL A 14 -8.88 7.01 -4.05
N LEU A 15 -9.03 6.14 -3.04
CA LEU A 15 -7.91 5.48 -2.38
C LEU A 15 -7.76 4.04 -2.90
N SER A 16 -6.53 3.54 -3.01
CA SER A 16 -6.20 2.14 -3.29
C SER A 16 -5.25 1.63 -2.22
N MET A 17 -5.76 0.84 -1.28
CA MET A 17 -5.10 0.54 0.00
C MET A 17 -5.14 -0.96 0.31
N ASP A 18 -4.07 -1.51 0.87
CA ASP A 18 -3.95 -2.90 1.32
C ASP A 18 -4.01 -3.00 2.85
N THR A 19 -4.94 -2.22 3.43
CA THR A 19 -5.07 -1.80 4.83
C THR A 19 -4.30 -2.61 5.87
N GLY A 20 -3.01 -2.28 5.98
CA GLY A 20 -2.17 -2.48 7.14
C GLY A 20 -2.20 -1.30 8.12
N ILE A 21 -1.28 -1.31 9.08
CA ILE A 21 -1.18 -0.27 10.13
C ILE A 21 -0.98 1.15 9.57
N ASP A 22 -0.03 1.37 8.68
CA ASP A 22 0.24 2.68 8.06
C ASP A 22 -0.89 3.14 7.12
N ASP A 23 -1.49 2.25 6.34
CA ASP A 23 -2.73 2.54 5.59
C ASP A 23 -3.85 3.02 6.52
N ALA A 24 -4.04 2.33 7.66
CA ALA A 24 -5.05 2.71 8.65
C ALA A 24 -4.77 4.10 9.23
N LEU A 25 -3.49 4.42 9.47
CA LEU A 25 -3.07 5.75 9.89
C LEU A 25 -3.27 6.80 8.79
N ALA A 26 -3.06 6.45 7.52
CA ALA A 26 -3.29 7.34 6.38
C ALA A 26 -4.77 7.66 6.21
N LEU A 27 -5.64 6.65 6.30
CA LEU A 27 -7.09 6.83 6.25
C LEU A 27 -7.60 7.68 7.42
N ALA A 28 -7.11 7.42 8.64
CA ALA A 28 -7.43 8.23 9.81
C ALA A 28 -6.99 9.69 9.64
N TYR A 29 -5.82 9.93 9.06
CA TYR A 29 -5.34 11.27 8.76
C TYR A 29 -6.21 11.99 7.72
N LEU A 30 -6.57 11.33 6.62
CA LEU A 30 -7.43 11.92 5.59
C LEU A 30 -8.81 12.29 6.14
N VAL A 31 -9.41 11.42 6.95
CA VAL A 31 -10.69 11.71 7.62
C VAL A 31 -10.54 12.87 8.61
N ALA A 32 -9.51 12.85 9.45
CA ALA A 32 -9.23 13.92 10.43
C ALA A 32 -8.94 15.27 9.75
N ALA A 33 -8.31 15.27 8.58
CA ALA A 33 -8.04 16.45 7.76
C ALA A 33 -9.29 16.97 7.02
N GLY A 34 -10.42 16.27 7.07
CA GLY A 34 -11.65 16.64 6.36
C GLY A 34 -11.56 16.46 4.85
N ALA A 35 -10.74 15.51 4.38
CA ALA A 35 -10.57 15.24 2.95
C ALA A 35 -11.86 14.73 2.29
N ARG A 36 -12.05 15.07 1.02
CA ARG A 36 -13.16 14.56 0.21
C ARG A 36 -12.76 13.20 -0.37
N ILE A 37 -13.16 12.14 0.32
CA ILE A 37 -12.91 10.75 -0.10
C ILE A 37 -14.18 10.22 -0.77
N ASP A 38 -14.09 9.90 -2.06
CA ASP A 38 -15.17 9.38 -2.88
C ASP A 38 -15.29 7.85 -2.81
N GLY A 39 -14.21 7.16 -2.42
CA GLY A 39 -14.23 5.72 -2.18
C GLY A 39 -12.85 5.11 -1.92
N VAL A 40 -12.85 3.85 -1.47
CA VAL A 40 -11.65 3.06 -1.20
C VAL A 40 -11.70 1.73 -1.94
N SER A 41 -10.74 1.51 -2.84
CA SER A 41 -10.39 0.21 -3.38
C SER A 41 -9.51 -0.52 -2.36
N ALA A 42 -10.04 -1.56 -1.73
CA ALA A 42 -9.26 -2.41 -0.82
C ALA A 42 -8.58 -3.52 -1.62
N THR A 43 -7.25 -3.46 -1.73
CA THR A 43 -6.40 -4.39 -2.51
C THR A 43 -5.61 -5.34 -1.60
N TYR A 44 -4.84 -6.24 -2.20
CA TYR A 44 -3.92 -7.15 -1.52
C TYR A 44 -2.57 -6.48 -1.26
N GLY A 45 -1.84 -6.96 -0.25
CA GLY A 45 -0.43 -6.64 -0.05
C GLY A 45 0.05 -7.00 1.36
N ASN A 46 0.06 -6.02 2.27
CA ASN A 46 0.31 -6.21 3.70
C ASN A 46 -0.51 -7.36 4.27
N VAL A 47 -1.77 -7.45 3.84
CA VAL A 47 -2.69 -8.56 4.11
C VAL A 47 -3.38 -9.05 2.84
N LEU A 48 -4.13 -10.14 2.91
CA LEU A 48 -5.02 -10.56 1.82
C LEU A 48 -6.11 -9.50 1.60
N GLN A 49 -6.53 -9.31 0.35
CA GLN A 49 -7.55 -8.32 -0.06
C GLN A 49 -8.80 -8.33 0.84
N GLN A 50 -9.32 -9.50 1.17
CA GLN A 50 -10.52 -9.62 2.00
C GLN A 50 -10.29 -9.14 3.44
N GLN A 51 -9.06 -9.26 3.97
CA GLN A 51 -8.70 -8.69 5.25
C GLN A 51 -8.57 -7.17 5.15
N ALA A 52 -7.91 -6.65 4.12
CA ALA A 52 -7.80 -5.21 3.87
C ALA A 52 -9.19 -4.56 3.78
N GLU A 53 -10.13 -5.18 3.06
CA GLU A 53 -11.50 -4.70 2.95
C GLU A 53 -12.22 -4.65 4.30
N ARG A 54 -12.07 -5.70 5.12
CA ARG A 54 -12.63 -5.74 6.48
C ARG A 54 -12.04 -4.65 7.36
N ASN A 55 -10.71 -4.50 7.34
CA ASN A 55 -9.99 -3.48 8.09
C ASN A 55 -10.45 -2.08 7.69
N THR A 56 -10.55 -1.80 6.38
CA THR A 56 -11.01 -0.51 5.84
C THR A 56 -12.41 -0.17 6.35
N ARG A 57 -13.37 -1.09 6.19
CA ARG A 57 -14.77 -0.87 6.60
C ARG A 57 -14.88 -0.62 8.10
N MET A 58 -14.24 -1.48 8.91
CA MET A 58 -14.22 -1.33 10.37
C MET A 58 -13.64 0.03 10.78
N LEU A 59 -12.54 0.45 10.15
CA LEU A 59 -11.90 1.71 10.47
C LEU A 59 -12.78 2.90 10.09
N LEU A 60 -13.41 2.89 8.90
CA LEU A 60 -14.37 3.93 8.49
C LEU A 60 -15.55 4.03 9.44
N ASP A 61 -16.11 2.90 9.89
CA ASP A 61 -17.18 2.88 10.90
C ASP A 61 -16.72 3.54 12.20
N MET A 62 -15.52 3.21 12.68
CA MET A 62 -14.95 3.78 13.91
C MET A 62 -14.58 5.26 13.78
N LEU A 63 -14.24 5.72 12.58
CA LEU A 63 -13.99 7.12 12.24
C LEU A 63 -15.28 7.91 11.98
N GLY A 64 -16.46 7.28 12.07
CA GLY A 64 -17.75 7.92 11.84
C GLY A 64 -18.02 8.25 10.36
N ARG A 65 -17.39 7.52 9.44
CA ARG A 65 -17.53 7.68 7.98
C ARG A 65 -17.96 6.39 7.25
N PRO A 66 -19.01 5.68 7.71
CA PRO A 66 -19.54 4.51 7.00
C PRO A 66 -20.14 4.85 5.62
N ASP A 67 -20.34 6.14 5.34
CA ASP A 67 -20.82 6.66 4.05
C ASP A 67 -19.81 6.52 2.92
N ILE A 68 -18.51 6.40 3.22
CA ILE A 68 -17.47 6.21 2.21
C ILE A 68 -17.56 4.77 1.67
N PRO A 69 -17.78 4.58 0.35
CA PRO A 69 -17.89 3.24 -0.21
C PRO A 69 -16.52 2.55 -0.22
N VAL A 70 -16.52 1.27 0.18
CA VAL A 70 -15.36 0.38 0.04
C VAL A 70 -15.69 -0.68 -1.01
N ALA A 71 -14.81 -0.84 -1.99
CA ALA A 71 -14.94 -1.82 -3.06
C ALA A 71 -13.80 -2.84 -3.02
N ALA A 72 -14.10 -4.08 -3.41
CA ALA A 72 -13.10 -5.13 -3.50
C ALA A 72 -12.17 -4.89 -4.70
N GLY A 73 -10.89 -4.67 -4.41
CA GLY A 73 -9.82 -4.49 -5.37
C GLY A 73 -9.20 -5.80 -5.84
N ALA A 74 -7.96 -5.71 -6.32
CA ALA A 74 -7.19 -6.86 -6.78
C ALA A 74 -6.93 -7.83 -5.64
N ARG A 75 -6.90 -9.13 -5.97
CA ARG A 75 -6.63 -10.22 -5.00
C ARG A 75 -5.24 -10.81 -5.14
N HIS A 76 -4.53 -10.51 -6.22
CA HIS A 76 -3.23 -11.05 -6.53
C HIS A 76 -2.56 -10.12 -7.57
N PRO A 77 -1.23 -10.19 -7.72
CA PRO A 77 -0.56 -9.37 -8.72
C PRO A 77 -0.87 -9.81 -10.14
N SER A 78 -0.60 -8.92 -11.09
CA SER A 78 -0.82 -9.12 -12.52
C SER A 78 0.02 -10.24 -13.15
N TRP A 79 1.02 -10.75 -12.43
CA TRP A 79 1.92 -11.80 -12.89
C TRP A 79 1.70 -13.16 -12.18
N ALA A 80 0.84 -13.23 -11.16
CA ALA A 80 0.55 -14.45 -10.41
C ALA A 80 -0.95 -14.74 -10.24
N LYS A 81 -1.34 -16.02 -10.20
CA LYS A 81 -2.76 -16.41 -9.96
C LYS A 81 -3.11 -16.54 -8.47
N TYR A 82 -2.09 -16.64 -7.64
CA TYR A 82 -2.18 -16.82 -6.21
C TYR A 82 -1.31 -15.79 -5.52
N PHE A 83 -1.81 -15.21 -4.44
CA PHE A 83 -1.04 -14.33 -3.57
C PHE A 83 -1.11 -14.82 -2.13
N VAL A 84 0.06 -14.95 -1.51
CA VAL A 84 0.24 -15.23 -0.08
C VAL A 84 0.87 -13.97 0.52
N ALA A 85 0.25 -13.44 1.58
CA ALA A 85 0.83 -12.34 2.35
C ALA A 85 2.14 -12.81 3.01
N ASP A 86 3.16 -11.96 2.94
CA ASP A 86 4.48 -12.30 3.49
C ASP A 86 4.52 -12.12 5.01
N ALA A 87 5.18 -13.05 5.73
CA ALA A 87 5.32 -12.90 7.18
C ALA A 87 6.28 -11.76 7.56
N GLY A 88 7.15 -11.32 6.64
CA GLY A 88 7.87 -10.06 6.80
C GLY A 88 6.90 -8.88 6.96
N CYS A 89 5.82 -8.82 6.17
CA CYS A 89 4.76 -7.83 6.36
C CYS A 89 4.04 -8.04 7.71
N ALA A 90 3.68 -9.28 8.07
CA ALA A 90 3.03 -9.56 9.35
C ALA A 90 3.87 -9.15 10.58
N ARG A 91 5.20 -9.07 10.46
CA ARG A 91 6.08 -8.52 11.51
C ARG A 91 5.75 -7.05 11.84
N PHE A 92 5.40 -6.26 10.83
CA PHE A 92 5.13 -4.82 10.98
C PHE A 92 3.64 -4.50 11.14
N HIS A 93 2.76 -5.34 10.58
CA HIS A 93 1.32 -5.09 10.57
C HIS A 93 0.49 -6.09 11.39
N GLY A 94 1.08 -7.17 11.94
CA GLY A 94 0.32 -8.28 12.53
C GLY A 94 -0.30 -9.19 11.47
N ASN A 95 -0.84 -10.33 11.87
CA ASN A 95 -1.48 -11.27 10.94
C ASN A 95 -2.82 -10.75 10.41
N ASP A 96 -3.52 -9.95 11.21
CA ASP A 96 -4.76 -9.28 10.82
C ASP A 96 -4.56 -7.94 10.09
N GLY A 97 -3.32 -7.44 9.99
CA GLY A 97 -2.98 -6.14 9.42
C GLY A 97 -3.14 -4.96 10.39
N LEU A 98 -3.62 -5.19 11.61
CA LEU A 98 -3.86 -4.18 12.65
C LEU A 98 -3.21 -4.58 13.99
N GLY A 99 -2.03 -5.20 13.92
CA GLY A 99 -1.19 -5.51 15.07
C GLY A 99 -1.71 -6.63 15.97
N ASP A 100 -2.62 -7.48 15.46
CA ASP A 100 -3.29 -8.56 16.19
C ASP A 100 -3.99 -8.07 17.47
N LEU A 101 -4.52 -6.85 17.41
CA LEU A 101 -5.18 -6.21 18.55
C LEU A 101 -6.64 -6.64 18.62
N GLN A 102 -7.03 -7.25 19.75
CA GLN A 102 -8.44 -7.51 20.00
C GLN A 102 -9.20 -6.19 20.21
N THR A 103 -10.08 -5.84 19.28
CA THR A 103 -10.98 -4.69 19.43
C THR A 103 -12.08 -5.05 20.43
N ALA A 104 -11.94 -4.59 21.67
CA ALA A 104 -13.01 -4.74 22.66
C ALA A 104 -14.26 -3.94 22.22
N GLY A 105 -15.38 -4.63 21.98
CA GLY A 105 -16.69 -4.01 21.81
C GLY A 105 -17.16 -3.74 20.38
N ALA A 106 -16.59 -4.38 19.36
CA ALA A 106 -17.34 -4.57 18.11
C ALA A 106 -18.52 -5.49 18.43
N GLU A 107 -19.75 -4.97 18.47
CA GLU A 107 -20.97 -5.78 18.48
C GLU A 107 -21.15 -6.44 17.10
N GLY A 108 -20.25 -7.37 16.80
CA GLY A 108 -20.30 -8.37 15.76
C GLY A 108 -19.92 -9.72 16.39
N PRO A 109 -20.11 -10.86 15.71
CA PRO A 109 -19.67 -12.13 16.24
C PRO A 109 -18.21 -12.00 16.68
N ALA A 110 -17.94 -12.32 17.95
CA ALA A 110 -16.61 -12.30 18.54
C ALA A 110 -15.62 -12.85 17.51
N GLN A 111 -14.51 -12.12 17.29
CA GLN A 111 -13.41 -12.59 16.46
C GLN A 111 -13.09 -14.02 16.91
N SER A 112 -13.51 -15.02 16.13
CA SER A 112 -12.76 -16.25 16.13
C SER A 112 -11.38 -15.82 15.63
N PRO A 113 -10.29 -16.16 16.32
CA PRO A 113 -8.98 -15.99 15.70
C PRO A 113 -9.10 -16.53 14.27
N ALA A 114 -8.50 -15.83 13.30
CA ALA A 114 -8.41 -16.35 11.92
C ALA A 114 -8.11 -17.84 12.06
N PRO A 115 -8.97 -18.73 11.51
CA PRO A 115 -8.89 -20.16 11.81
C PRO A 115 -7.44 -20.54 11.65
N ALA A 116 -6.80 -20.96 12.75
CA ALA A 116 -5.37 -21.18 12.76
C ALA A 116 -5.08 -22.08 11.57
N THR A 117 -4.36 -21.57 10.58
CA THR A 117 -4.04 -22.32 9.38
C THR A 117 -3.46 -23.64 9.87
N ALA A 118 -3.94 -24.75 9.33
CA ALA A 118 -3.47 -26.05 9.79
C ALA A 118 -1.93 -26.06 9.72
N PRO A 119 -1.21 -26.64 10.69
CA PRO A 119 0.25 -26.63 10.69
C PRO A 119 0.80 -27.10 9.32
N GLY A 120 1.56 -26.24 8.64
CA GLY A 120 2.07 -26.49 7.29
C GLY A 120 1.20 -25.97 6.13
N CYS A 121 0.16 -25.20 6.44
CA CYS A 121 -0.72 -24.52 5.48
C CYS A 121 -0.59 -23.00 5.57
N VAL A 122 -0.83 -22.32 4.44
CA VAL A 122 -0.96 -20.86 4.35
C VAL A 122 -2.22 -20.47 3.60
N GLU A 123 -2.84 -19.35 3.96
CA GLU A 123 -3.93 -18.78 3.17
C GLU A 123 -3.38 -18.05 1.96
N ALA A 124 -4.05 -18.21 0.82
CA ALA A 124 -3.75 -17.49 -0.40
C ALA A 124 -5.02 -16.93 -1.03
N SER A 125 -4.96 -15.71 -1.53
CA SER A 125 -6.02 -15.14 -2.34
C SER A 125 -5.84 -15.51 -3.82
N THR A 126 -6.98 -15.75 -4.48
CA THR A 126 -7.11 -16.07 -5.91
C THR A 126 -8.22 -15.21 -6.51
N GLY A 127 -8.35 -15.20 -7.84
CA GLY A 127 -9.49 -14.56 -8.50
C GLY A 127 -10.84 -15.02 -7.97
N SER A 128 -10.96 -16.29 -7.54
CA SER A 128 -12.21 -16.87 -7.02
C SER A 128 -12.43 -16.72 -5.51
N GLY A 129 -11.44 -16.27 -4.73
CA GLY A 129 -11.54 -16.15 -3.28
C GLY A 129 -10.30 -16.68 -2.55
N ILE A 130 -10.43 -16.96 -1.26
CA ILE A 130 -9.34 -17.49 -0.41
C ILE A 130 -9.28 -19.01 -0.56
N VAL A 131 -8.07 -19.54 -0.69
CA VAL A 131 -7.77 -20.97 -0.67
C VAL A 131 -6.68 -21.26 0.34
N GLU A 132 -6.68 -22.46 0.90
CA GLU A 132 -5.56 -22.95 1.70
C GLU A 132 -4.53 -23.65 0.80
N LEU A 133 -3.26 -23.30 0.96
CA LEU A 133 -2.14 -23.88 0.23
C LEU A 133 -1.20 -24.65 1.16
N THR A 134 -0.94 -25.91 0.81
CA THR A 134 0.11 -26.75 1.41
C THR A 134 1.37 -26.79 0.53
N ALA A 135 2.47 -27.33 1.04
CA ALA A 135 3.67 -27.65 0.25
C ALA A 135 3.38 -28.46 -1.00
N ALA A 136 2.70 -29.58 -0.82
CA ALA A 136 2.34 -30.44 -1.94
C ALA A 136 1.47 -29.70 -2.97
N ARG A 137 0.58 -28.79 -2.52
CA ARG A 137 -0.27 -28.01 -3.42
C ARG A 137 0.53 -26.98 -4.21
N ILE A 138 1.42 -26.23 -3.56
CA ILE A 138 2.28 -25.23 -4.20
C ILE A 138 3.20 -25.91 -5.24
N GLU A 139 3.82 -27.04 -4.90
CA GLU A 139 4.63 -27.82 -5.84
C GLU A 139 3.81 -28.36 -7.02
N ALA A 140 2.57 -28.78 -6.78
CA ALA A 140 1.67 -29.23 -7.84
C ALA A 140 1.26 -28.08 -8.77
N LEU A 141 0.97 -26.90 -8.21
CA LEU A 141 0.68 -25.69 -8.98
C LEU A 141 1.87 -25.29 -9.85
N ALA A 142 3.08 -25.30 -9.28
CA ALA A 142 4.31 -25.02 -10.02
C ALA A 142 4.52 -26.01 -11.18
N ARG A 143 4.32 -27.32 -10.96
CA ARG A 143 4.36 -28.35 -12.02
C ARG A 143 3.28 -28.17 -13.10
N GLN A 144 2.17 -27.52 -12.77
CA GLN A 144 1.10 -27.17 -13.71
C GLN A 144 1.33 -25.83 -14.43
N GLY A 145 2.46 -25.16 -14.18
CA GLY A 145 2.78 -23.86 -14.76
C GLY A 145 2.01 -22.69 -14.12
N HIS A 146 1.42 -22.87 -12.95
CA HIS A 146 0.81 -21.78 -12.19
C HIS A 146 1.85 -21.07 -11.32
N THR A 147 1.82 -19.74 -11.35
CA THR A 147 2.65 -18.87 -10.53
C THR A 147 1.94 -18.54 -9.22
N VAL A 148 2.68 -18.68 -8.11
CA VAL A 148 2.28 -18.30 -6.77
C VAL A 148 3.22 -17.20 -6.31
N SER A 149 2.65 -16.05 -5.93
CA SER A 149 3.36 -14.94 -5.32
C SER A 149 3.32 -15.08 -3.80
N VAL A 150 4.48 -15.00 -3.15
CA VAL A 150 4.61 -14.85 -1.69
C VAL A 150 5.26 -13.51 -1.46
N GLY A 151 4.52 -12.49 -0.99
CA GLY A 151 5.06 -11.14 -0.78
C GLY A 151 5.72 -10.49 -2.00
N GLY A 152 5.30 -10.84 -3.22
CA GLY A 152 5.91 -10.33 -4.45
C GLY A 152 7.02 -11.22 -5.05
N TYR A 153 7.44 -12.25 -4.32
CA TYR A 153 8.43 -13.23 -4.77
C TYR A 153 7.74 -14.45 -5.41
N PRO A 154 8.22 -14.95 -6.56
CA PRO A 154 7.74 -16.23 -7.07
C PRO A 154 8.20 -17.36 -6.14
N VAL A 155 7.34 -18.35 -5.91
CA VAL A 155 7.75 -19.58 -5.21
C VAL A 155 8.99 -20.19 -5.88
N GLY A 156 10.00 -20.52 -5.06
CA GLY A 156 11.30 -21.02 -5.50
C GLY A 156 12.38 -19.94 -5.58
N ASP A 157 12.03 -18.66 -5.45
CA ASP A 157 13.00 -17.59 -5.20
C ASP A 157 13.61 -17.75 -3.79
N PRO A 158 14.95 -17.60 -3.62
CA PRO A 158 15.58 -17.68 -2.31
C PRO A 158 14.99 -16.75 -1.25
N HIS A 159 14.46 -15.58 -1.65
CA HIS A 159 13.85 -14.61 -0.74
C HIS A 159 12.49 -15.07 -0.22
N CYS A 160 11.79 -15.95 -0.94
CA CYS A 160 10.55 -16.58 -0.50
C CYS A 160 10.78 -17.54 0.70
N ALA A 161 12.03 -17.96 0.96
CA ALA A 161 12.38 -18.91 2.02
C ALA A 161 12.62 -18.27 3.40
N LEU A 162 12.49 -16.95 3.52
CA LEU A 162 12.59 -16.20 4.77
C LEU A 162 11.17 -15.85 5.28
N PRO A 163 10.98 -15.60 6.59
CA PRO A 163 10.21 -16.39 7.57
C PRO A 163 8.69 -16.64 7.29
N ALA A 164 8.19 -16.37 6.10
CA ALA A 164 6.82 -16.62 5.63
C ALA A 164 6.34 -18.07 5.74
N MET A 165 7.27 -19.01 5.96
CA MET A 165 7.01 -20.45 5.86
C MET A 165 7.89 -21.29 6.82
N PRO A 166 7.70 -21.23 8.15
CA PRO A 166 8.43 -22.10 9.07
C PRO A 166 8.04 -23.57 8.83
N GLY A 167 8.99 -24.39 8.37
CA GLY A 167 8.80 -25.83 8.12
C GLY A 167 8.74 -26.25 6.65
N PHE A 168 8.88 -25.31 5.71
CA PHE A 168 8.86 -25.55 4.26
C PHE A 168 10.27 -25.59 3.65
N PHE A 169 11.27 -25.93 4.46
CA PHE A 169 12.57 -26.31 3.93
C PHE A 169 12.46 -27.70 3.31
N ALA A 170 12.15 -27.73 2.02
CA ALA A 170 12.52 -28.86 1.21
C ALA A 170 13.57 -28.36 0.22
N HIS A 171 14.73 -29.00 0.27
CA HIS A 171 15.49 -29.33 -0.92
C HIS A 171 14.52 -29.57 -2.09
N THR A 172 14.27 -28.57 -2.91
CA THR A 172 13.48 -28.74 -4.12
C THR A 172 14.35 -28.24 -5.24
N GLY A 173 14.87 -29.18 -6.03
CA GLY A 173 15.47 -28.90 -7.33
C GLY A 173 14.43 -28.39 -8.35
N ILE A 174 13.45 -27.62 -7.90
CA ILE A 174 12.50 -26.88 -8.72
C ILE A 174 13.21 -25.56 -9.00
N ALA A 175 13.75 -25.42 -10.21
CA ALA A 175 14.22 -24.12 -10.68
C ALA A 175 13.08 -23.11 -10.56
N ALA A 176 13.37 -21.90 -10.08
CA ALA A 176 12.40 -20.82 -10.05
C ALA A 176 11.72 -20.74 -11.44
N PRO A 177 10.38 -20.78 -11.52
CA PRO A 177 9.72 -20.70 -12.80
C PRO A 177 10.10 -19.38 -13.47
N GLU A 178 10.43 -19.42 -14.77
CA GLU A 178 10.58 -18.18 -15.53
C GLU A 178 9.26 -17.41 -15.42
N LEU A 179 9.32 -16.23 -14.81
CA LEU A 179 8.19 -15.31 -14.84
C LEU A 179 7.84 -15.02 -16.31
N PRO A 180 6.54 -14.92 -16.66
CA PRO A 180 6.15 -14.55 -18.01
C PRO A 180 6.90 -13.30 -18.45
N LYS A 181 7.51 -13.34 -19.64
CA LYS A 181 8.16 -12.18 -20.27
C LYS A 181 7.08 -11.16 -20.61
N HIS A 182 6.75 -10.29 -19.64
CA HIS A 182 5.54 -9.45 -19.59
C HIS A 182 4.25 -10.29 -19.64
N PRO A 183 3.35 -10.19 -18.64
CA PRO A 183 2.08 -10.88 -18.72
C PRO A 183 1.18 -10.15 -19.73
N ASP A 184 1.32 -10.46 -21.01
CA ASP A 184 0.35 -10.05 -22.03
C ASP A 184 -0.93 -10.93 -22.01
N GLY A 185 -1.10 -11.80 -21.00
CA GLY A 185 -2.12 -12.86 -21.04
C GLY A 185 -3.13 -12.93 -19.88
N ASP A 186 -2.76 -12.59 -18.65
CA ASP A 186 -3.60 -12.79 -17.45
C ASP A 186 -3.71 -11.48 -16.63
N CYS A 187 -4.12 -10.39 -17.29
CA CYS A 187 -4.50 -9.18 -16.58
C CYS A 187 -5.58 -9.53 -15.55
N PRO A 188 -5.50 -9.02 -14.30
CA PRO A 188 -6.62 -9.13 -13.38
C PRO A 188 -7.89 -8.61 -14.08
N PRO A 189 -9.03 -9.31 -13.96
CA PRO A 189 -10.29 -8.77 -14.45
C PRO A 189 -10.53 -7.41 -13.79
N VAL A 190 -11.20 -6.49 -14.49
CA VAL A 190 -11.57 -5.19 -13.90
C VAL A 190 -12.37 -5.43 -12.62
N THR A 191 -11.72 -5.17 -11.49
CA THR A 191 -12.26 -5.36 -10.13
C THR A 191 -13.30 -4.30 -9.83
N GLU A 192 -14.04 -4.46 -8.73
CA GLU A 192 -14.96 -3.42 -8.28
C GLU A 192 -14.18 -2.15 -7.90
N GLY A 193 -13.02 -2.31 -7.26
CA GLY A 193 -12.09 -1.23 -6.93
C GLY A 193 -11.52 -0.51 -8.15
N ALA A 194 -11.01 -1.23 -9.14
CA ALA A 194 -10.53 -0.63 -10.39
C ALA A 194 -11.66 0.06 -11.16
N ARG A 195 -12.88 -0.50 -11.15
CA ARG A 195 -14.05 0.15 -11.76
C ARG A 195 -14.41 1.46 -11.03
N MET A 196 -14.36 1.49 -9.70
CA MET A 196 -14.56 2.70 -8.92
C MET A 196 -13.56 3.80 -9.32
N ILE A 197 -12.28 3.46 -9.53
CA ILE A 197 -11.26 4.40 -10.02
C ILE A 197 -11.64 4.95 -11.41
N VAL A 198 -12.04 4.07 -12.34
CA VAL A 198 -12.46 4.48 -13.69
C VAL A 198 -13.67 5.41 -13.65
N ASP A 199 -14.68 5.06 -12.86
CA ASP A 199 -15.92 5.83 -12.78
C ASP A 199 -15.66 7.23 -12.17
N ALA A 200 -14.86 7.31 -11.10
CA ALA A 200 -14.44 8.58 -10.53
C ALA A 200 -13.60 9.42 -11.51
N ALA A 201 -12.68 8.79 -12.27
CA ALA A 201 -11.85 9.49 -13.25
C ALA A 201 -12.67 10.05 -14.43
N ARG A 202 -13.74 9.36 -14.82
CA ARG A 202 -14.71 9.85 -15.81
C ARG A 202 -15.52 11.02 -15.29
N GLU A 203 -15.90 10.98 -14.01
CA GLU A 203 -16.72 12.01 -13.39
C GLU A 203 -15.94 13.30 -13.11
N TYR A 204 -14.76 13.18 -12.51
CA TYR A 204 -14.03 14.31 -11.95
C TYR A 204 -12.81 14.74 -12.79
N GLY A 205 -12.29 13.88 -13.67
CA GLY A 205 -11.17 14.21 -14.55
C GLY A 205 -9.95 14.76 -13.80
N HIS A 206 -9.55 16.00 -14.11
CA HIS A 206 -8.39 16.67 -13.48
C HIS A 206 -8.60 17.05 -12.01
N ASP A 207 -9.85 17.06 -11.52
CA ASP A 207 -10.16 17.34 -10.12
C ASP A 207 -10.03 16.09 -9.24
N LEU A 208 -9.77 14.91 -9.83
CA LEU A 208 -9.50 13.66 -9.11
C LEU A 208 -8.01 13.51 -8.80
N THR A 209 -7.71 13.10 -7.56
CA THR A 209 -6.44 12.49 -7.18
C THR A 209 -6.67 11.04 -6.75
N ILE A 210 -5.98 10.12 -7.42
CA ILE A 210 -5.91 8.71 -7.05
C ILE A 210 -4.74 8.56 -6.06
N VAL A 211 -5.02 8.07 -4.86
CA VAL A 211 -4.02 7.85 -3.81
C VAL A 211 -3.81 6.35 -3.63
N ALA A 212 -2.63 5.83 -3.98
CA ALA A 212 -2.33 4.41 -3.83
C ALA A 212 -1.28 4.18 -2.73
N THR A 213 -1.62 3.40 -1.73
CA THR A 213 -0.74 3.06 -0.59
C THR A 213 -0.40 1.58 -0.51
N GLY A 214 -0.98 0.78 -1.41
CA GLY A 214 -0.57 -0.59 -1.68
C GLY A 214 -0.03 -0.80 -3.10
N PRO A 215 0.04 -2.05 -3.58
CA PRO A 215 0.41 -2.36 -4.95
C PRO A 215 -0.43 -1.63 -5.99
N LEU A 216 0.22 -1.17 -7.06
CA LEU A 216 -0.41 -0.39 -8.14
C LEU A 216 -1.32 -1.19 -9.07
N THR A 217 -1.70 -2.40 -8.70
CA THR A 217 -2.45 -3.36 -9.53
C THR A 217 -3.83 -2.85 -9.92
N ASP A 218 -4.59 -2.25 -8.99
CA ASP A 218 -5.91 -1.67 -9.32
C ASP A 218 -5.79 -0.40 -10.15
N VAL A 219 -4.76 0.43 -9.91
CA VAL A 219 -4.49 1.64 -10.69
C VAL A 219 -4.12 1.28 -12.13
N ASP A 220 -3.23 0.31 -12.33
CA ASP A 220 -2.89 -0.24 -13.65
C ASP A 220 -4.11 -0.86 -14.33
N THR A 221 -4.91 -1.63 -13.59
CA THR A 221 -6.15 -2.23 -14.13
C THR A 221 -7.13 -1.15 -14.59
N ALA A 222 -7.27 -0.05 -13.85
CA ALA A 222 -8.11 1.08 -14.23
C ALA A 222 -7.57 1.82 -15.48
N LEU A 223 -6.27 2.11 -15.52
CA LEU A 223 -5.61 2.73 -16.68
C LEU A 223 -5.76 1.89 -17.96
N ARG A 224 -5.68 0.56 -17.84
CA ARG A 224 -5.90 -0.34 -18.98
C ARG A 224 -7.36 -0.41 -19.42
N ALA A 225 -8.29 -0.23 -18.49
CA ALA A 225 -9.72 -0.26 -18.77
C ALA A 225 -10.20 1.03 -19.46
N ASP A 226 -9.68 2.19 -19.05
CA ASP A 226 -9.98 3.49 -19.66
C ASP A 226 -8.78 4.44 -19.55
N PRO A 227 -7.79 4.33 -20.44
CA PRO A 227 -6.55 5.12 -20.35
C PRO A 227 -6.83 6.61 -20.49
N ASP A 228 -7.75 7.01 -21.37
CA ASP A 228 -8.08 8.41 -21.62
C ASP A 228 -8.74 9.07 -20.40
N ALA A 229 -9.58 8.34 -19.66
CA ALA A 229 -10.20 8.86 -18.45
C ALA A 229 -9.20 8.95 -17.30
N VAL A 230 -8.52 7.84 -17.01
CA VAL A 230 -7.69 7.72 -15.81
C VAL A 230 -6.41 8.56 -15.92
N SER A 231 -5.85 8.77 -17.12
CA SER A 231 -4.67 9.62 -17.29
C SER A 231 -4.91 11.12 -17.07
N ARG A 232 -6.18 11.56 -16.96
CA ARG A 232 -6.51 12.95 -16.59
C ARG A 232 -6.42 13.19 -15.09
N ALA A 233 -6.57 12.15 -14.28
CA ALA A 233 -6.43 12.25 -12.83
C ALA A 233 -4.95 12.41 -12.44
N ARG A 234 -4.72 13.06 -11.31
CA ARG A 234 -3.42 13.00 -10.63
C ARG A 234 -3.29 11.66 -9.91
N ILE A 235 -2.10 11.08 -9.91
CA ILE A 235 -1.77 9.86 -9.16
C ILE A 235 -0.72 10.21 -8.11
N VAL A 236 -0.99 9.91 -6.85
CA VAL A 236 0.00 9.99 -5.77
C VAL A 236 0.12 8.60 -5.17
N PHE A 237 1.30 8.00 -5.22
CA PHE A 237 1.49 6.67 -4.66
C PHE A 237 2.61 6.63 -3.63
N MET A 238 2.40 5.83 -2.58
CA MET A 238 3.45 5.40 -1.68
C MET A 238 4.12 4.16 -2.29
N GLY A 239 5.42 4.27 -2.56
CA GLY A 239 6.18 3.12 -3.01
C GLY A 239 7.47 3.49 -3.70
N GLY A 240 8.36 2.51 -3.79
CA GLY A 240 9.67 2.64 -4.42
C GLY A 240 10.72 3.34 -3.56
N THR A 241 11.94 3.30 -4.07
CA THR A 241 13.10 4.06 -3.58
C THR A 241 13.96 4.45 -4.79
N LEU A 242 14.57 5.63 -4.77
CA LEU A 242 15.45 6.10 -5.86
C LEU A 242 16.90 6.25 -5.41
N THR A 243 17.14 6.90 -4.26
CA THR A 243 18.47 7.37 -3.83
C THR A 243 19.00 6.68 -2.58
N GLN A 244 18.25 5.73 -2.03
CA GLN A 244 18.67 4.89 -0.90
C GLN A 244 18.28 3.43 -1.09
N GLU A 245 18.70 2.60 -0.13
CA GLU A 245 18.30 1.20 -0.01
C GLU A 245 16.77 1.04 0.13
N GLY A 246 16.28 -0.05 -0.46
CA GLY A 246 14.93 -0.56 -0.32
C GLY A 246 14.71 -1.32 0.99
N ASN A 247 13.50 -1.82 1.22
CA ASN A 247 13.15 -2.69 2.35
C ASN A 247 12.94 -4.16 1.94
N CYS A 248 13.00 -4.46 0.64
CA CYS A 248 12.81 -5.78 0.05
C CYS A 248 13.89 -6.10 -1.00
N TYR A 249 13.96 -7.38 -1.40
CA TYR A 249 14.83 -7.91 -2.47
C TYR A 249 16.27 -7.39 -2.40
N ASP A 250 17.05 -7.93 -1.45
CA ASP A 250 18.44 -7.50 -1.17
C ASP A 250 18.58 -5.97 -0.98
N LEU A 251 17.57 -5.34 -0.37
CA LEU A 251 17.51 -3.88 -0.14
C LEU A 251 17.55 -3.05 -1.43
N VAL A 252 17.04 -3.58 -2.55
CA VAL A 252 16.95 -2.87 -3.83
C VAL A 252 15.54 -2.36 -4.10
N CYS A 253 14.53 -3.04 -3.56
CA CYS A 253 13.13 -2.82 -3.89
C CYS A 253 12.35 -2.36 -2.67
N GLU A 254 11.23 -1.70 -2.93
CA GLU A 254 10.23 -1.39 -1.92
C GLU A 254 9.05 -2.38 -2.05
N THR A 255 8.42 -2.73 -0.93
CA THR A 255 7.35 -3.73 -0.80
C THR A 255 6.22 -3.59 -1.83
N ASN A 256 5.54 -2.44 -1.90
CA ASN A 256 4.39 -2.22 -2.80
C ASN A 256 4.78 -2.40 -4.26
N VAL A 257 5.94 -1.88 -4.64
CA VAL A 257 6.47 -2.03 -6.00
C VAL A 257 6.86 -3.47 -6.29
N LEU A 258 7.50 -4.17 -5.34
CA LEU A 258 7.93 -5.55 -5.53
C LEU A 258 6.75 -6.51 -5.68
N GLN A 259 5.64 -6.23 -5.02
CA GLN A 259 4.43 -7.04 -5.10
C GLN A 259 3.86 -7.06 -6.53
N ASP A 260 3.88 -5.95 -7.26
CA ASP A 260 3.57 -5.92 -8.70
C ASP A 260 4.41 -4.91 -9.51
N PRO A 261 5.66 -5.26 -9.86
CA PRO A 261 6.55 -4.43 -10.66
C PRO A 261 6.01 -4.19 -12.07
N GLN A 262 5.25 -5.15 -12.60
CA GLN A 262 4.66 -5.05 -13.93
C GLN A 262 3.54 -4.01 -13.96
N ALA A 263 2.67 -3.99 -12.95
CA ALA A 263 1.68 -2.92 -12.80
C ALA A 263 2.36 -1.57 -12.57
N ALA A 264 3.34 -1.51 -11.67
CA ALA A 264 4.06 -0.27 -11.38
C ALA A 264 4.75 0.32 -12.64
N ASP A 265 5.47 -0.50 -13.43
CA ASP A 265 6.09 -0.03 -14.68
C ASP A 265 5.06 0.54 -15.67
N ARG A 266 3.88 -0.09 -15.78
CA ARG A 266 2.80 0.39 -16.65
C ARG A 266 2.20 1.70 -16.16
N VAL A 267 1.99 1.87 -14.85
CA VAL A 267 1.51 3.14 -14.28
C VAL A 267 2.49 4.28 -14.58
N LEU A 268 3.80 4.08 -14.33
CA LEU A 268 4.81 5.12 -14.61
C LEU A 268 4.91 5.49 -16.09
N ARG A 269 4.55 4.55 -16.99
CA ARG A 269 4.53 4.77 -18.44
C ARG A 269 3.19 5.28 -18.97
N ALA A 270 2.17 5.42 -18.12
CA ALA A 270 0.82 5.80 -18.56
C ALA A 270 0.65 7.32 -18.77
N HIS A 271 1.69 8.12 -18.52
CA HIS A 271 1.71 9.56 -18.77
C HIS A 271 0.68 10.38 -17.96
N ALA A 272 0.13 9.82 -16.90
CA ALA A 272 -0.65 10.57 -15.90
C ALA A 272 0.29 11.47 -15.07
N ASP A 273 -0.23 12.58 -14.54
CA ASP A 273 0.48 13.40 -13.55
C ASP A 273 0.71 12.57 -12.28
N THR A 274 1.94 12.06 -12.12
CA THR A 274 2.26 11.03 -11.13
C THR A 274 3.31 11.54 -10.15
N THR A 275 2.99 11.50 -8.85
CA THR A 275 3.92 11.77 -7.75
C THR A 275 4.27 10.47 -7.04
N MET A 276 5.57 10.16 -6.97
CA MET A 276 6.12 9.04 -6.22
C MET A 276 6.55 9.51 -4.83
N VAL A 277 5.95 8.95 -3.78
CA VAL A 277 6.33 9.18 -2.38
C VAL A 277 7.03 7.91 -1.88
N GLY A 278 8.33 7.84 -2.16
CA GLY A 278 9.15 6.66 -1.87
C GLY A 278 9.78 6.67 -0.48
N LEU A 279 10.60 5.64 -0.23
CA LEU A 279 11.36 5.50 1.01
C LEU A 279 12.23 6.73 1.28
N ASP A 280 12.76 7.37 0.22
CA ASP A 280 13.67 8.53 0.27
C ASP A 280 13.18 9.67 1.19
N VAL A 281 11.86 9.84 1.27
CA VAL A 281 11.22 10.83 2.14
C VAL A 281 10.50 10.19 3.34
N THR A 282 9.92 9.00 3.18
CA THR A 282 9.12 8.39 4.26
C THR A 282 9.97 7.91 5.43
N HIS A 283 11.20 7.42 5.20
CA HIS A 283 12.16 7.07 6.26
C HIS A 283 12.58 8.26 7.13
N ARG A 284 12.32 9.49 6.69
CA ARG A 284 12.63 10.73 7.43
C ARG A 284 11.47 11.22 8.30
N CYS A 285 10.33 10.55 8.26
CA CYS A 285 9.10 10.94 8.96
C CYS A 285 8.81 9.94 10.09
N LEU A 286 9.65 9.94 11.13
CA LEU A 286 9.57 8.95 12.21
C LEU A 286 8.59 9.38 13.31
N PHE A 287 7.54 8.59 13.49
CA PHE A 287 6.48 8.79 14.47
C PHE A 287 6.68 7.85 15.68
N GLY A 288 6.80 8.42 16.88
CA GLY A 288 7.25 7.71 18.08
C GLY A 288 6.23 7.69 19.22
N ASP A 289 6.63 7.08 20.35
CA ASP A 289 5.76 6.94 21.54
C ASP A 289 5.28 8.30 22.09
N ALA A 290 6.13 9.33 21.98
CA ALA A 290 5.78 10.67 22.43
C ALA A 290 4.64 11.28 21.60
N ASP A 291 4.54 10.93 20.31
CA ASP A 291 3.44 11.34 19.45
C ASP A 291 2.16 10.57 19.77
N VAL A 292 2.26 9.25 19.94
CA VAL A 292 1.13 8.38 20.37
C VAL A 292 0.54 8.85 21.71
N ALA A 293 1.39 9.26 22.65
CA ALA A 293 0.96 9.76 23.94
C ALA A 293 0.07 11.01 23.82
N GLN A 294 0.26 11.83 22.78
CA GLN A 294 -0.59 13.00 22.55
C GLN A 294 -2.01 12.62 22.11
N TRP A 295 -2.16 11.55 21.32
CA TRP A 295 -3.47 11.05 20.91
C TRP A 295 -4.25 10.48 22.09
N THR A 296 -3.60 9.67 22.92
CA THR A 296 -4.24 9.09 24.11
C THR A 296 -4.63 10.17 25.12
N ALA A 297 -3.81 11.21 25.29
CA ALA A 297 -4.12 12.34 26.16
C ALA A 297 -5.30 13.22 25.66
N ALA A 298 -5.52 13.29 24.35
CA ALA A 298 -6.61 14.06 23.75
C ALA A 298 -7.93 13.27 23.61
N ALA A 299 -7.89 11.96 23.85
CA ALA A 299 -9.06 11.10 23.72
C ALA A 299 -10.16 11.50 24.71
N THR A 300 -11.38 11.57 24.21
CA THR A 300 -12.60 11.83 24.99
C THR A 300 -13.35 10.51 25.23
N ALA A 301 -14.47 10.55 25.95
CA ALA A 301 -15.35 9.38 26.05
C ALA A 301 -15.87 8.94 24.67
N GLY A 302 -16.18 9.87 23.77
CA GLY A 302 -16.67 9.60 22.41
C GLY A 302 -15.60 9.03 21.48
N SER A 303 -14.33 9.44 21.64
CA SER A 303 -13.22 8.99 20.79
C SER A 303 -12.33 7.91 21.40
N CYS A 304 -12.61 7.45 22.63
CA CYS A 304 -11.73 6.53 23.35
C CYS A 304 -11.40 5.23 22.59
N ARG A 305 -12.39 4.64 21.90
CA ARG A 305 -12.21 3.39 21.16
C ARG A 305 -11.30 3.58 19.96
N ILE A 306 -11.54 4.60 19.15
CA ILE A 306 -10.71 4.88 17.97
C ILE A 306 -9.31 5.35 18.38
N ALA A 307 -9.19 6.19 19.42
CA ALA A 307 -7.89 6.58 19.97
C ALA A 307 -7.07 5.38 20.45
N SER A 308 -7.72 4.43 21.14
CA SER A 308 -7.08 3.21 21.64
C SER A 308 -6.65 2.28 20.51
N LEU A 309 -7.46 2.14 19.46
CA LEU A 309 -7.08 1.39 18.26
C LEU A 309 -5.87 2.03 17.58
N LEU A 310 -5.92 3.32 17.24
CA LEU A 310 -4.85 4.03 16.54
C LEU A 310 -3.53 4.01 17.34
N ALA A 311 -3.61 4.26 18.65
CA ALA A 311 -2.45 4.19 19.54
C ALA A 311 -1.89 2.76 19.65
N GLY A 312 -2.77 1.77 19.70
CA GLY A 312 -2.38 0.36 19.75
C GLY A 312 -1.64 -0.08 18.49
N ILE A 313 -2.21 0.17 17.30
CA ILE A 313 -1.61 -0.25 16.02
C ILE A 313 -0.28 0.48 15.80
N ALA A 314 -0.22 1.78 16.07
CA ALA A 314 1.02 2.52 15.95
C ALA A 314 2.08 2.00 16.93
N GLY A 315 1.69 1.72 18.18
CA GLY A 315 2.59 1.13 19.17
C GLY A 315 3.13 -0.24 18.77
N PHE A 316 2.34 -1.06 18.07
CA PHE A 316 2.80 -2.32 17.48
C PHE A 316 3.90 -2.08 16.44
N SER A 317 3.63 -1.24 15.44
CA SER A 317 4.59 -0.97 14.36
C SER A 317 5.85 -0.24 14.85
N ILE A 318 5.74 0.67 15.83
CA ILE A 318 6.90 1.32 16.48
C ILE A 318 7.85 0.29 17.08
N ARG A 319 7.32 -0.70 17.81
CA ARG A 319 8.15 -1.77 18.39
C ARG A 319 8.81 -2.61 17.30
N ALA A 320 8.04 -3.04 16.30
CA ALA A 320 8.55 -3.84 15.19
C ALA A 320 9.68 -3.12 14.43
N ASN A 321 9.52 -1.81 14.16
CA ASN A 321 10.52 -1.00 13.47
C ASN A 321 11.81 -0.82 14.29
N ARG A 322 11.71 -0.51 15.59
CA ARG A 322 12.88 -0.40 16.48
C ARG A 322 13.68 -1.69 16.59
N GLU A 323 13.00 -2.83 16.55
CA GLU A 323 13.63 -4.15 16.55
C GLU A 323 14.20 -4.54 15.18
N SER A 324 13.81 -3.84 14.10
CA SER A 324 14.23 -4.15 12.74
C SER A 324 15.57 -3.53 12.38
N ASP A 325 15.74 -2.22 12.63
CA ASP A 325 16.94 -1.47 12.26
C ASP A 325 17.15 -0.26 13.19
N PRO A 326 18.39 0.01 13.66
CA PRO A 326 18.72 1.20 14.44
C PRO A 326 18.31 2.54 13.82
N ILE A 327 18.20 2.66 12.50
CA ILE A 327 17.75 3.91 11.85
C ILE A 327 16.31 4.28 12.26
N PHE A 328 15.51 3.31 12.69
CA PHE A 328 14.14 3.49 13.15
C PHE A 328 14.01 3.56 14.68
N ALA A 329 15.12 3.81 15.40
CA ALA A 329 15.10 3.91 16.85
C ALA A 329 14.10 4.95 17.39
N ALA A 330 13.87 6.04 16.64
CA ALA A 330 12.95 7.11 17.03
C ALA A 330 11.47 6.71 16.93
N GLY A 331 11.10 5.78 16.04
CA GLY A 331 9.70 5.44 15.79
C GLY A 331 9.48 4.70 14.47
N MET A 332 8.21 4.50 14.12
CA MET A 332 7.85 3.95 12.81
C MET A 332 7.90 5.05 11.75
N PRO A 333 8.36 4.77 10.52
CA PRO A 333 8.18 5.68 9.39
C PRO A 333 6.70 5.84 9.03
N LEU A 334 6.26 7.07 8.80
CA LEU A 334 4.94 7.38 8.25
C LEU A 334 4.95 7.29 6.72
N HIS A 335 4.94 6.06 6.19
CA HIS A 335 4.93 5.78 4.76
C HIS A 335 3.66 6.34 4.07
N ASP A 336 2.55 5.64 4.26
CA ASP A 336 1.28 5.95 3.62
C ASP A 336 0.68 7.30 4.08
N PRO A 337 0.80 7.69 5.36
CA PRO A 337 0.31 9.00 5.78
C PRO A 337 0.99 10.16 5.05
N LEU A 338 2.27 10.04 4.70
CA LEU A 338 2.95 11.08 3.93
C LEU A 338 2.39 11.16 2.50
N ALA A 339 2.17 10.03 1.83
CA ALA A 339 1.56 10.02 0.50
C ALA A 339 0.14 10.60 0.51
N ALA A 340 -0.67 10.21 1.49
CA ALA A 340 -2.00 10.76 1.71
C ALA A 340 -1.97 12.28 1.96
N ALA A 341 -1.00 12.78 2.73
CA ALA A 341 -0.84 14.20 2.97
C ALA A 341 -0.37 14.96 1.71
N VAL A 342 0.53 14.39 0.91
CA VAL A 342 1.01 14.96 -0.37
C VAL A 342 -0.10 15.02 -1.43
N ALA A 343 -1.10 14.14 -1.35
CA ALA A 343 -2.29 14.21 -2.18
C ALA A 343 -3.10 15.49 -1.92
N ILE A 344 -3.21 15.91 -0.65
CA ILE A 344 -3.92 17.13 -0.25
C ILE A 344 -3.03 18.37 -0.39
N ASP A 345 -1.77 18.26 -0.02
CA ASP A 345 -0.81 19.36 0.03
C ASP A 345 0.55 18.94 -0.58
N PRO A 346 0.72 19.12 -1.90
CA PRO A 346 1.95 18.75 -2.59
C PRO A 346 3.19 19.49 -2.07
N GLY A 347 3.01 20.66 -1.43
CA GLY A 347 4.10 21.49 -0.91
C GLY A 347 4.83 20.88 0.29
N LEU A 348 4.35 19.75 0.83
CA LEU A 348 5.02 18.98 1.87
C LEU A 348 6.33 18.33 1.41
N VAL A 349 6.50 18.14 0.10
CA VAL A 349 7.70 17.52 -0.48
C VAL A 349 8.29 18.37 -1.60
N SER A 350 9.60 18.23 -1.80
CA SER A 350 10.27 18.71 -3.02
C SER A 350 10.60 17.54 -3.93
N THR A 351 10.34 17.69 -5.22
CA THR A 351 10.44 16.59 -6.19
C THR A 351 11.58 16.76 -7.19
N LEU A 352 12.06 15.63 -7.70
CA LEU A 352 12.84 15.53 -8.91
C LEU A 352 11.95 15.01 -10.04
N ASP A 353 11.87 15.76 -11.13
CA ASP A 353 11.11 15.36 -12.31
C ASP A 353 11.98 14.46 -13.19
N LEU A 354 11.62 13.19 -13.28
CA LEU A 354 12.38 12.19 -14.00
C LEU A 354 11.42 11.21 -14.68
N PRO A 355 11.54 10.94 -15.99
CA PRO A 355 10.87 9.80 -16.59
C PRO A 355 11.34 8.54 -15.89
N MET A 356 10.44 7.74 -15.32
CA MET A 356 10.78 6.57 -14.51
C MET A 356 10.31 5.27 -15.17
N ILE A 357 10.95 4.15 -14.80
CA ILE A 357 10.55 2.78 -15.11
C ILE A 357 10.71 1.90 -13.87
N VAL A 358 10.11 0.72 -13.90
CA VAL A 358 10.40 -0.35 -12.95
C VAL A 358 11.04 -1.51 -13.69
N GLU A 359 12.18 -2.00 -13.19
CA GLU A 359 12.79 -3.22 -13.69
C GLU A 359 11.85 -4.41 -13.41
N THR A 360 11.46 -5.15 -14.44
CA THR A 360 10.48 -6.25 -14.32
C THR A 360 11.14 -7.63 -14.31
N ARG A 361 12.47 -7.68 -14.46
CA ARG A 361 13.27 -8.90 -14.54
C ARG A 361 14.57 -8.78 -13.75
N THR A 362 15.13 -9.93 -13.40
CA THR A 362 16.46 -10.05 -12.78
C THR A 362 17.33 -10.92 -13.69
N GLY A 363 18.61 -10.56 -13.85
CA GLY A 363 19.62 -11.42 -14.50
C GLY A 363 19.78 -11.24 -16.02
N ASP A 364 19.13 -10.26 -16.63
CA ASP A 364 19.33 -9.87 -18.04
C ASP A 364 20.31 -8.69 -18.22
N GLY A 365 20.90 -8.23 -17.12
CA GLY A 365 21.85 -7.11 -17.10
C GLY A 365 21.19 -5.72 -17.05
N SER A 366 19.86 -5.60 -17.03
CA SER A 366 19.18 -4.29 -16.87
C SER A 366 18.96 -3.93 -15.40
N GLY A 367 18.89 -4.90 -14.50
CA GLY A 367 18.81 -4.64 -13.07
C GLY A 367 18.21 -5.78 -12.27
N VAL A 368 17.52 -5.40 -11.20
CA VAL A 368 16.85 -6.29 -10.25
C VAL A 368 15.36 -6.01 -10.32
N ARG A 369 14.55 -7.05 -10.45
CA ARG A 369 13.09 -6.93 -10.52
C ARG A 369 12.53 -6.17 -9.31
N GLY A 370 11.69 -5.17 -9.56
CA GLY A 370 11.08 -4.30 -8.56
C GLY A 370 11.85 -2.99 -8.33
N ARG A 371 13.07 -2.87 -8.87
CA ARG A 371 13.84 -1.63 -8.77
C ARG A 371 13.16 -0.51 -9.56
N MET A 372 12.88 0.61 -8.90
CA MET A 372 12.52 1.85 -9.58
C MET A 372 13.79 2.59 -10.02
N ILE A 373 13.81 3.07 -11.26
CA ILE A 373 14.97 3.78 -11.83
C ILE A 373 14.53 4.75 -12.94
N GLY A 374 15.34 5.77 -13.20
CA GLY A 374 15.14 6.66 -14.35
C GLY A 374 15.15 5.89 -15.67
N ASN A 375 14.22 6.25 -16.55
CA ASN A 375 14.04 5.70 -17.89
C ASN A 375 15.03 6.35 -18.87
N PRO A 376 16.12 5.66 -19.28
CA PRO A 376 17.13 6.30 -20.13
C PRO A 376 16.56 6.72 -21.48
N ARG A 377 15.63 5.92 -22.02
CA ARG A 377 14.93 6.25 -23.27
C ARG A 377 13.97 7.41 -23.08
N GLY A 378 13.22 7.42 -21.98
CA GLY A 378 12.32 8.52 -21.63
C GLY A 378 13.04 9.86 -21.48
N VAL A 379 14.27 9.85 -20.93
CA VAL A 379 15.13 11.04 -20.85
C VAL A 379 15.51 11.55 -22.25
N VAL A 380 15.90 10.64 -23.16
CA VAL A 380 16.25 11.00 -24.55
C VAL A 380 15.04 11.50 -25.32
N ASP A 381 13.90 10.85 -25.14
CA ASP A 381 12.66 11.12 -25.88
C ASP A 381 11.84 12.29 -25.26
N ASN A 382 12.30 12.88 -24.14
CA ASN A 382 11.57 13.86 -23.33
C ASN A 382 10.15 13.40 -22.96
N ALA A 383 10.03 12.15 -22.51
CA ALA A 383 8.77 11.60 -22.02
C ALA A 383 8.27 12.40 -20.79
N PRO A 384 6.94 12.44 -20.55
CA PRO A 384 6.39 13.02 -19.32
C PRO A 384 7.09 12.47 -18.07
N PRO A 385 7.51 13.35 -17.14
CA PRO A 385 8.22 12.93 -15.94
C PRO A 385 7.26 12.34 -14.91
N VAL A 386 7.83 11.58 -13.98
CA VAL A 386 7.24 11.31 -12.66
C VAL A 386 7.89 12.26 -11.67
N HIS A 387 7.09 12.82 -10.77
CA HIS A 387 7.54 13.71 -9.70
C HIS A 387 8.02 12.87 -8.51
N VAL A 388 9.33 12.60 -8.43
CA VAL A 388 9.91 11.76 -7.37
C VAL A 388 10.23 12.60 -6.14
N ALA A 389 9.55 12.35 -5.01
CA ALA A 389 9.79 13.07 -3.76
C ALA A 389 11.16 12.72 -3.16
N LEU A 390 12.01 13.74 -2.96
CA LEU A 390 13.37 13.59 -2.38
C LEU A 390 13.64 14.52 -1.19
N GLY A 391 12.83 15.57 -1.01
CA GLY A 391 12.92 16.46 0.14
C GLY A 391 11.63 16.47 0.94
N VAL A 392 11.76 16.53 2.27
CA VAL A 392 10.65 16.63 3.22
C VAL A 392 11.15 17.28 4.52
N ASP A 393 10.33 18.12 5.14
CA ASP A 393 10.47 18.49 6.55
C ASP A 393 9.80 17.41 7.41
N GLY A 394 10.57 16.37 7.75
CA GLY A 394 10.05 15.18 8.45
C GLY A 394 9.45 15.51 9.81
N ASP A 395 10.17 16.27 10.65
CA ASP A 395 9.69 16.69 11.97
C ASP A 395 8.48 17.63 11.87
N GLY A 396 8.45 18.50 10.85
CA GLY A 396 7.28 19.32 10.53
C GLY A 396 6.06 18.48 10.17
N PHE A 397 6.24 17.47 9.31
CA PHE A 397 5.16 16.59 8.89
C PHE A 397 4.65 15.72 10.05
N VAL A 398 5.53 15.09 10.83
CA VAL A 398 5.14 14.28 11.99
C VAL A 398 4.32 15.11 12.97
N ARG A 399 4.74 16.34 13.28
CA ARG A 399 3.94 17.25 14.12
C ARG A 399 2.56 17.55 13.53
N ARG A 400 2.49 17.88 12.23
CA ARG A 400 1.22 18.13 11.54
C ARG A 400 0.30 16.91 11.58
N PHE A 401 0.82 15.72 11.31
CA PHE A 401 0.09 14.47 11.36
C PHE A 401 -0.46 14.21 12.77
N THR A 402 0.40 14.31 13.79
CA THR A 402 0.03 14.15 15.19
C THR A 402 -1.05 15.14 15.61
N ASP A 403 -0.87 16.44 15.31
CA ASP A 403 -1.80 17.50 15.68
C ASP A 403 -3.17 17.36 14.99
N THR A 404 -3.19 16.90 13.73
CA THR A 404 -4.42 16.69 12.96
C THR A 404 -5.28 15.59 13.59
N ILE A 405 -4.70 14.42 13.83
CA ILE A 405 -5.41 13.31 14.49
C ILE A 405 -5.80 13.68 15.92
N ARG A 406 -4.90 14.34 16.67
CA ARG A 406 -5.20 14.81 18.03
C ARG A 406 -6.40 15.75 18.06
N GLY A 407 -6.45 16.72 17.15
CA GLY A 407 -7.56 17.67 17.04
C GLY A 407 -8.88 16.97 16.71
N PHE A 408 -8.86 16.01 15.78
CA PHE A 408 -10.01 15.18 15.45
C PHE A 408 -10.51 14.36 16.65
N LEU A 409 -9.62 13.65 17.34
CA LEU A 409 -9.97 12.87 18.53
C LEU A 409 -10.57 13.72 19.65
N ALA A 410 -10.10 14.96 19.81
CA ALA A 410 -10.66 15.92 20.76
C ALA A 410 -12.04 16.47 20.34
N SER A 411 -12.36 16.43 19.05
CA SER A 411 -13.61 16.97 18.49
C SER A 411 -14.78 15.97 18.49
N ILE A 412 -14.48 14.67 18.45
CA ILE A 412 -15.50 13.62 18.56
C ILE A 412 -15.87 13.48 20.04
N GLY A 413 -17.05 13.98 20.41
CA GLY A 413 -17.57 13.99 21.78
C GLY A 413 -18.78 13.08 21.94
#